data_AF-A0A0I9UTI8-F1
#
_entry.id   AF-A0A0I9UTI8-F1
#
_cell.length_a   1.000
_cell.length_b   1.000
_cell.length_c   1.000
_cell.angle_alpha   90.00
_cell.angle_beta   90.00
_cell.angle_gamma   90.00
#
_symmetry.space_group_name_H-M   'P 1'
#
loop_
_entity.id
_entity.type
_entity.pdbx_description
1 polymer ?
#
loop_
_entity_poly.entity_id
_entity_poly.type
_entity_poly.pdbx_seq_one_letter_code
_entity_poly.pdbx_strand_id
1 'polypeptide(L)'
;LIRQIVANHAPLRQNILEQFKIKKEELLHGVQCEVCSVLPMFKLKKGWYCSNCKAISKVAHEFALKDYVLLIGDTCTNMQLKKFLNVQSSATVKRLLKTMNIPHTGNNKGRTYDLTHLQL
;
A
#
# COMPACT_ATOMS: atom_id res chain seq x y z
N LEU A 1 23.39 12.75 -26.83
CA LEU A 1 22.58 13.43 -25.79
C LEU A 1 21.14 12.93 -25.74
N ILE A 2 20.20 13.32 -26.62
CA ILE A 2 18.77 12.90 -26.50
C ILE A 2 18.60 11.37 -26.44
N ARG A 3 19.27 10.63 -27.33
CA ARG A 3 19.24 9.14 -27.34
C ARG A 3 19.78 8.51 -26.04
N GLN A 4 20.75 9.14 -25.39
CA GLN A 4 21.33 8.65 -24.13
C GLN A 4 20.42 8.95 -22.93
N ILE A 5 19.74 10.10 -22.94
CA ILE A 5 18.76 10.44 -21.89
C ILE A 5 17.60 9.45 -21.95
N VAL A 6 17.07 9.17 -23.14
CA VAL A 6 15.99 8.18 -23.33
C VAL A 6 16.45 6.78 -22.90
N ALA A 7 17.68 6.38 -23.24
CA ALA A 7 18.19 5.05 -22.92
C ALA A 7 18.48 4.83 -21.42
N ASN A 8 18.77 5.89 -20.67
CA ASN A 8 19.14 5.81 -19.25
C ASN A 8 18.10 6.42 -18.30
N HIS A 9 16.95 6.87 -18.83
CA HIS A 9 15.87 7.35 -17.98
C HIS A 9 15.31 6.18 -17.17
N ALA A 10 15.38 6.30 -15.86
CA ALA A 10 14.78 5.37 -14.92
C ALA A 10 14.01 6.16 -13.85
N PRO A 11 12.90 5.62 -13.32
CA PRO A 11 12.22 6.21 -12.18
C PRO A 11 13.18 6.38 -11.01
N LEU A 12 13.20 7.57 -10.41
CA LEU A 12 14.02 7.86 -9.25
C LEU A 12 13.49 7.08 -8.05
N ARG A 13 14.22 6.04 -7.62
CA ARG A 13 13.94 5.30 -6.39
C ARG A 13 14.76 5.87 -5.25
N GLN A 14 14.11 6.67 -4.41
CA GLN A 14 14.71 7.25 -3.22
C GLN A 14 13.96 6.79 -1.98
N ASN A 15 14.70 6.55 -0.90
CA ASN A 15 14.09 6.37 0.41
C ASN A 15 13.66 7.75 0.93
N ILE A 16 12.42 8.14 0.61
CA ILE A 16 11.85 9.45 0.96
C ILE A 16 11.88 9.65 2.48
N LEU A 17 11.65 8.60 3.26
CA LEU A 17 11.68 8.68 4.72
C LEU A 17 13.06 9.05 5.24
N GLU A 18 14.11 8.44 4.71
CA GLU A 18 15.50 8.78 5.07
C GLU A 18 15.87 10.20 4.64
N GLN A 19 15.48 10.60 3.43
CA GLN A 19 15.75 11.94 2.90
C GLN A 19 15.16 13.04 3.79
N PHE A 20 13.92 12.86 4.24
CA PHE A 20 13.23 13.82 5.10
C PHE A 20 13.39 13.53 6.60
N LYS A 21 14.21 12.53 6.97
CA LYS A 21 14.44 12.09 8.37
C LYS A 21 13.15 11.74 9.12
N ILE A 22 12.16 11.22 8.39
CA ILE A 22 10.87 10.78 8.93
C ILE A 22 11.01 9.34 9.42
N LYS A 23 10.58 9.08 10.65
CA LYS A 23 10.59 7.71 11.19
C LYS A 23 9.38 6.94 10.66
N LYS A 24 9.53 5.63 10.44
CA LYS A 24 8.43 4.79 9.95
C LYS A 24 7.22 4.81 10.89
N GLU A 25 7.46 5.00 12.18
CA GLU A 25 6.43 5.07 13.23
C GLU A 25 5.62 6.37 13.19
N GLU A 26 6.15 7.42 12.56
CA GLU A 26 5.46 8.71 12.38
C GLU A 26 4.46 8.67 11.22
N LEU A 27 4.52 7.62 10.38
CA LEU A 27 3.57 7.45 9.30
C LEU A 27 2.16 7.18 9.83
N LEU A 28 1.20 7.91 9.28
CA LEU A 28 -0.20 7.61 9.47
C LEU A 28 -0.55 6.33 8.73
N HIS A 29 -1.25 5.43 9.41
CA HIS A 29 -1.65 4.15 8.88
C HIS A 29 -3.14 4.15 8.52
N GLY A 30 -3.50 3.48 7.44
CA GLY A 30 -4.87 3.26 7.02
C GLY A 30 -5.05 3.29 5.51
N VAL A 31 -6.29 3.52 5.10
CA VAL A 31 -6.67 3.73 3.70
C VAL A 31 -7.26 5.13 3.56
N GLN A 32 -6.71 5.94 2.66
CA GLN A 32 -7.17 7.31 2.46
C GLN A 32 -8.48 7.34 1.65
N CYS A 33 -9.36 8.28 1.99
CA CYS A 33 -10.55 8.54 1.20
C CYS A 33 -10.23 9.30 -0.08
N GLU A 34 -10.64 8.76 -1.23
CA GLU A 34 -10.44 9.37 -2.55
C GLU A 34 -11.26 10.66 -2.76
N VAL A 35 -12.27 10.92 -1.92
CA VAL A 35 -13.20 12.06 -2.07
C VAL A 35 -12.80 13.26 -1.22
N CYS A 36 -12.38 13.02 0.03
CA CYS A 36 -12.08 14.11 0.98
C CYS A 36 -10.71 13.97 1.66
N SER A 37 -9.88 13.03 1.20
CA SER A 37 -8.51 12.79 1.69
C SER A 37 -8.38 12.43 3.17
N VAL A 38 -9.49 12.16 3.86
CA VAL A 38 -9.47 11.72 5.27
C VAL A 38 -8.89 10.31 5.37
N LEU A 39 -7.99 10.13 6.33
CA LEU A 39 -7.35 8.89 6.70
C LEU A 39 -7.56 8.66 8.22
N PRO A 40 -7.91 7.45 8.69
CA PRO A 40 -8.21 6.24 7.93
C PRO A 40 -9.69 6.08 7.53
N MET A 41 -9.94 5.40 6.42
CA MET A 41 -11.23 4.79 6.11
C MET A 41 -11.41 3.47 6.90
N PHE A 42 -12.66 3.14 7.23
CA PHE A 42 -13.03 1.91 7.93
C PHE A 42 -13.33 0.77 6.96
N LYS A 43 -12.73 -0.40 7.18
CA LYS A 43 -13.08 -1.59 6.40
C LYS A 43 -14.44 -2.16 6.84
N LEU A 44 -15.42 -2.10 5.94
CA LEU A 44 -16.73 -2.76 6.07
C LEU A 44 -16.81 -4.00 5.16
N LYS A 45 -17.88 -4.80 5.28
CA LYS A 45 -18.14 -5.91 4.34
C LYS A 45 -18.24 -5.42 2.89
N LYS A 46 -18.92 -4.28 2.66
CA LYS A 46 -19.20 -3.70 1.34
C LYS A 46 -18.06 -2.90 0.69
N GLY A 47 -16.99 -2.59 1.42
CA GLY A 47 -15.91 -1.74 0.92
C GLY A 47 -15.13 -1.05 2.05
N TRP A 48 -14.49 0.06 1.72
CA TRP A 48 -13.85 1.02 2.60
C TRP A 48 -14.80 2.21 2.76
N TYR A 49 -15.13 2.56 3.99
CA TYR A 49 -16.10 3.59 4.32
C TYR A 49 -15.41 4.79 4.96
N CYS A 50 -15.67 5.99 4.44
CA CYS A 50 -15.22 7.23 5.05
C CYS A 50 -16.25 7.73 6.07
N SER A 51 -15.83 7.93 7.32
CA SER A 51 -16.69 8.52 8.36
C SER A 51 -17.01 10.00 8.11
N ASN A 52 -16.14 10.72 7.41
CA ASN A 52 -16.29 12.15 7.14
C ASN A 52 -17.31 12.42 6.03
N CYS A 53 -17.02 12.01 4.78
CA CYS A 53 -17.88 12.29 3.62
C CYS A 53 -18.89 11.17 3.28
N LYS A 54 -18.93 10.08 4.05
CA LYS A 54 -19.82 8.92 3.87
C LYS A 54 -19.61 8.11 2.59
N ALA A 55 -18.61 8.45 1.78
CA ALA A 55 -18.25 7.71 0.58
C ALA A 55 -17.82 6.27 0.89
N ILE A 56 -18.10 5.36 -0.05
CA ILE A 56 -17.69 3.96 0.00
C ILE A 56 -16.89 3.64 -1.24
N SER A 57 -15.65 3.18 -1.07
CA SER A 57 -14.81 2.71 -2.16
C SER A 57 -14.56 1.21 -2.03
N LYS A 58 -14.68 0.47 -3.13
CA LYS A 58 -14.32 -0.95 -3.16
C LYS A 58 -12.80 -1.15 -3.31
N VAL A 59 -12.12 -0.15 -3.87
CA VAL A 59 -10.75 -0.24 -4.38
C VAL A 59 -9.76 0.69 -3.66
N ALA A 60 -10.18 1.49 -2.67
CA ALA A 60 -9.29 2.46 -2.00
C ALA A 60 -8.00 1.86 -1.43
N HIS A 61 -8.02 0.58 -1.02
CA HIS A 61 -6.81 -0.14 -0.61
C HIS A 61 -5.73 -0.26 -1.68
N GLU A 62 -6.07 -0.24 -2.98
CA GLU A 62 -5.10 -0.31 -4.06
C GLU A 62 -4.18 0.91 -4.05
N PHE A 63 -4.73 2.10 -3.77
CA PHE A 63 -3.95 3.32 -3.60
C PHE A 63 -3.07 3.25 -2.35
N ALA A 64 -3.62 2.78 -1.23
CA ALA A 64 -2.84 2.59 -0.02
C ALA A 64 -1.67 1.61 -0.22
N LEU A 65 -1.83 0.56 -1.02
CA LEU A 65 -0.71 -0.35 -1.35
C LEU A 65 0.34 0.33 -2.24
N LYS A 66 -0.04 1.22 -3.15
CA LYS A 66 0.92 2.04 -3.91
C LYS A 66 1.70 2.97 -2.98
N ASP A 67 1.03 3.60 -2.02
CA ASP A 67 1.69 4.44 -1.00
C ASP A 67 2.67 3.61 -0.17
N TYR A 68 2.29 2.38 0.21
CA TYR A 68 3.18 1.45 0.89
C TYR A 68 4.47 1.20 0.10
N VAL A 69 4.35 0.97 -1.21
CA VAL A 69 5.49 0.72 -2.09
C VAL A 69 6.44 1.93 -2.16
N LEU A 70 5.88 3.14 -2.25
CA LEU A 70 6.65 4.38 -2.32
C LEU A 70 7.32 4.76 -1.00
N LEU A 71 6.68 4.46 0.13
CA LEU A 71 7.14 4.89 1.46
C LEU A 71 7.98 3.82 2.17
N ILE A 72 7.66 2.54 2.02
CA ILE A 72 8.18 1.46 2.85
C ILE A 72 8.98 0.45 2.04
N GLY A 73 8.45 0.01 0.89
CA GLY A 73 9.12 -0.94 0.00
C GLY A 73 8.16 -1.85 -0.77
N ASP A 74 8.72 -2.59 -1.72
CA ASP A 74 7.99 -3.41 -2.68
C ASP A 74 7.70 -4.84 -2.22
N THR A 75 8.11 -5.22 -1.02
CA THR A 75 7.77 -6.52 -0.43
C THR A 75 7.11 -6.33 0.92
N CYS A 76 6.19 -7.23 1.25
CA CYS A 76 5.51 -7.15 2.53
C CYS A 76 5.06 -8.51 3.04
N THR A 77 4.87 -8.59 4.35
CA THR A 77 4.18 -9.69 5.02
C THR A 77 2.73 -9.30 5.27
N ASN A 78 1.89 -10.31 5.49
CA ASN A 78 0.50 -10.08 5.91
C ASN A 78 0.42 -9.22 7.19
N MET A 79 1.37 -9.39 8.12
CA MET A 79 1.41 -8.63 9.37
C MET A 79 1.74 -7.16 9.14
N GLN A 80 2.71 -6.86 8.27
CA GLN A 80 3.05 -5.49 7.91
C GLN A 80 1.86 -4.78 7.25
N LEU A 81 1.23 -5.39 6.25
CA LEU A 81 0.04 -4.80 5.60
C LEU A 81 -1.16 -4.70 6.52
N LYS A 82 -1.34 -5.63 7.46
CA LYS A 82 -2.39 -5.55 8.48
C LYS A 82 -2.25 -4.28 9.32
N LYS A 83 -1.04 -4.01 9.80
CA LYS A 83 -0.72 -2.80 10.56
C LYS A 83 -0.90 -1.56 9.68
N PHE A 84 -0.36 -1.60 8.46
CA PHE A 84 -0.39 -0.46 7.56
C PHE A 84 -1.78 -0.05 7.13
N LEU A 85 -2.64 -0.99 6.75
CA LEU A 85 -4.02 -0.72 6.35
C LEU A 85 -4.97 -0.49 7.53
N ASN A 86 -4.47 -0.59 8.77
CA ASN A 86 -5.25 -0.51 9.99
C ASN A 86 -6.45 -1.50 10.01
N VAL A 87 -6.20 -2.75 9.64
CA VAL A 87 -7.23 -3.81 9.58
C VAL A 87 -7.03 -4.82 10.70
N GLN A 88 -8.10 -5.23 11.37
CA GLN A 88 -7.99 -6.13 12.53
C GLN A 88 -7.81 -7.61 12.16
N SER A 89 -8.26 -8.04 10.98
CA SER A 89 -8.23 -9.44 10.55
C SER A 89 -7.16 -9.71 9.49
N SER A 90 -6.24 -10.63 9.79
CA SER A 90 -5.27 -11.16 8.83
C SER A 90 -5.93 -11.82 7.62
N ALA A 91 -7.09 -12.45 7.82
CA ALA A 91 -7.86 -13.08 6.75
C ALA A 91 -8.39 -12.03 5.75
N THR A 92 -8.78 -10.84 6.22
CA THR A 92 -9.16 -9.74 5.35
C THR A 92 -8.00 -9.32 4.46
N VAL A 93 -6.80 -9.13 5.02
CA VAL A 93 -5.60 -8.78 4.24
C VAL A 93 -5.27 -9.87 3.21
N LYS A 94 -5.33 -11.15 3.58
CA LYS A 94 -5.14 -12.27 2.63
C LYS A 94 -6.14 -12.21 1.48
N ARG A 95 -7.41 -11.91 1.76
CA ARG A 95 -8.44 -11.78 0.73
C ARG A 95 -8.19 -10.59 -0.20
N LEU A 96 -7.77 -9.45 0.33
CA LEU A 96 -7.43 -8.27 -0.47
C LEU A 96 -6.29 -8.60 -1.44
N LEU A 97 -5.18 -9.14 -0.93
CA LEU A 97 -4.02 -9.55 -1.73
C LEU A 97 -4.38 -10.59 -2.79
N LYS A 98 -5.23 -11.57 -2.44
CA LYS A 98 -5.74 -12.55 -3.40
C LYS A 98 -6.60 -11.91 -4.49
N THR A 99 -7.46 -10.96 -4.13
CA THR A 99 -8.36 -10.28 -5.08
C THR A 99 -7.56 -9.43 -6.07
N MET A 100 -6.47 -8.83 -5.60
CA MET A 100 -5.52 -8.08 -6.43
C MET A 100 -4.53 -8.97 -7.19
N ASN A 101 -4.63 -10.31 -7.08
CA ASN A 101 -3.72 -11.26 -7.70
C ASN A 101 -2.23 -11.01 -7.38
N ILE A 102 -1.93 -10.59 -6.14
CA ILE A 102 -0.57 -10.27 -5.73
C ILE A 102 0.28 -11.55 -5.62
N PRO A 103 1.41 -11.65 -6.35
CA PRO A 103 2.30 -12.78 -6.26
C PRO A 103 2.93 -12.88 -4.88
N HIS A 104 3.24 -14.11 -4.46
CA HIS A 104 3.87 -14.34 -3.16
C HIS A 104 4.75 -15.58 -3.19
N THR A 105 5.76 -15.58 -2.34
CA THR A 105 6.67 -16.70 -2.12
C THR A 105 6.58 -17.15 -0.66
N GLY A 106 6.98 -18.40 -0.41
CA GLY A 106 7.00 -18.97 0.93
C GLY A 106 5.65 -19.47 1.47
N ASN A 107 5.74 -20.28 2.53
CA ASN A 107 4.61 -20.95 3.16
C ASN A 107 4.32 -20.41 4.56
N ASN A 108 3.04 -20.38 4.93
CA ASN A 108 2.56 -20.04 6.27
C ASN A 108 3.13 -18.74 6.84
N LYS A 109 4.00 -18.81 7.87
CA LYS A 109 4.60 -17.66 8.57
C LYS A 109 5.69 -16.97 7.74
N GLY A 110 6.32 -17.68 6.81
CA GLY A 110 7.36 -17.14 5.92
C GLY A 110 6.81 -16.60 4.60
N ARG A 111 5.48 -16.43 4.47
CA ARG A 111 4.89 -15.91 3.23
C ARG A 111 5.17 -14.41 3.09
N THR A 112 5.81 -14.06 1.98
CA THR A 112 6.10 -12.69 1.57
C THR A 112 5.39 -12.41 0.25
N TYR A 113 4.75 -11.25 0.16
CA TYR A 113 4.03 -10.79 -1.02
C TYR A 113 4.90 -9.78 -1.76
N ASP A 114 4.91 -9.88 -3.08
CA ASP A 114 5.65 -9.03 -3.99
C ASP A 114 4.71 -7.99 -4.62
N LEU A 115 4.94 -6.73 -4.27
CA LEU A 115 4.21 -5.55 -4.69
C LEU A 115 4.92 -4.80 -5.83
N THR A 116 5.97 -5.37 -6.44
CA THR A 116 6.78 -4.70 -7.48
C THR A 116 5.91 -4.21 -8.65
N HIS A 117 4.88 -4.96 -9.05
CA HIS A 117 3.97 -4.55 -10.13
C HIS A 117 3.09 -3.34 -9.76
N LEU A 118 3.04 -2.92 -8.50
CA LEU A 118 2.35 -1.70 -8.09
C LEU A 118 3.23 -0.44 -8.23
N GLN A 119 4.49 -0.61 -8.63
CA GLN A 119 5.37 0.48 -9.05
C GLN A 119 4.88 1.03 -10.41
N LEU A 120 4.85 2.35 -10.55
CA LEU A 120 4.53 3.05 -11.80
C LEU A 120 5.63 2.84 -12.85
#